data_AF-A0A1F8NMH4-F1
#
_entry.id   AF-A0A1F8NMH4-F1
#
_cell.length_a   1.000
_cell.length_b   1.000
_cell.length_c   1.000
_cell.angle_alpha   90.00
_cell.angle_beta   90.00
_cell.angle_gamma   90.00
#
_symmetry.space_group_name_H-M   'P 1'
#
loop_
_entity.id
_entity.type
_entity.pdbx_description
1 polymer ?
#
loop_
_entity_poly.entity_id
_entity_poly.type
_entity_poly.pdbx_seq_one_letter_code
_entity_poly.pdbx_strand_id
1 'polypeptide(L)'
;MTDVDTSWVTPPYPIPVRRSLMVSGDRDLFSNDIPALKARYGAIAGDWESGAIAWVATKNNTQCLILRGVTDLVGADGGEAYNGNVYLYHENTEQIMKMLLDSLPLWLLKHVENNSWQDIKLKQQKSDDNCG
;
A
#
# COMPACT_ATOMS: atom_id res chain seq x y z
N MET A 1 5.92 9.10 11.46
CA MET A 1 5.53 8.82 10.06
C MET A 1 6.63 7.95 9.48
N THR A 2 6.27 6.83 8.87
CA THR A 2 7.22 5.92 8.21
C THR A 2 7.00 6.04 6.72
N ASP A 3 8.04 6.41 5.98
CA ASP A 3 7.99 6.43 4.52
C ASP A 3 8.41 5.06 3.99
N VAL A 4 7.53 4.44 3.22
CA VAL A 4 7.82 3.21 2.49
C VAL A 4 8.30 3.59 1.10
N ASP A 5 9.52 3.21 0.76
CA ASP A 5 10.03 3.40 -0.59
C ASP A 5 9.27 2.48 -1.57
N THR A 6 8.47 3.11 -2.42
CA THR A 6 7.70 2.46 -3.50
C THR A 6 8.18 2.89 -4.88
N SER A 7 9.35 3.54 -4.98
CA SER A 7 9.93 4.00 -6.25
C SER A 7 10.27 2.85 -7.20
N TRP A 8 10.56 1.66 -6.65
CA TRP A 8 10.79 0.42 -7.38
C TRP A 8 9.53 -0.16 -8.01
N VAL A 9 8.34 0.35 -7.69
CA VAL A 9 7.12 -0.03 -8.40
C VAL A 9 6.92 0.97 -9.53
N THR A 10 6.83 0.54 -10.78
CA THR A 10 6.65 1.47 -11.91
C THR A 10 5.54 1.01 -12.86
N PRO A 11 4.83 1.95 -13.53
CA PRO A 11 3.85 1.62 -14.56
C PRO A 11 4.48 0.84 -15.73
N PRO A 12 3.70 0.00 -16.45
CA PRO A 12 2.29 -0.29 -16.19
C PRO A 12 2.12 -1.18 -14.95
N TYR A 13 1.08 -0.90 -14.15
CA TYR A 13 0.77 -1.69 -12.96
C TYR A 13 -0.04 -2.95 -13.33
N PRO A 14 0.09 -4.06 -12.58
CA PRO A 14 -0.71 -5.28 -12.79
C PRO A 14 -2.22 -5.05 -12.77
N ILE A 15 -2.67 -4.12 -11.91
CA ILE A 15 -4.06 -3.68 -11.80
C ILE A 15 -4.11 -2.15 -11.62
N PRO A 16 -5.25 -1.50 -11.88
CA PRO A 16 -5.42 -0.08 -11.56
C PRO A 16 -5.19 0.16 -10.07
N VAL A 17 -4.27 1.07 -9.74
CA VAL A 17 -3.95 1.45 -8.36
C VAL A 17 -3.83 2.95 -8.22
N ARG A 18 -4.14 3.46 -7.01
CA ARG A 18 -3.87 4.85 -6.62
C ARG A 18 -2.83 4.87 -5.51
N ARG A 19 -1.73 5.57 -5.72
CA ARG A 19 -0.76 5.87 -4.65
C ARG A 19 -1.29 6.99 -3.78
N SER A 20 -1.20 6.81 -2.48
CA SER A 20 -1.58 7.83 -1.52
C SER A 20 -1.02 7.52 -0.13
N LEU A 21 -1.07 8.53 0.74
CA LEU A 21 -0.85 8.36 2.16
C LEU A 21 -2.02 7.61 2.82
N MET A 22 -1.68 6.71 3.74
CA MET A 22 -2.59 6.02 4.64
C MET A 22 -2.21 6.30 6.09
N VAL A 23 -3.18 6.27 6.99
CA VAL A 23 -2.96 6.37 8.44
C VAL A 23 -3.23 5.04 9.10
N SER A 24 -2.45 4.70 10.12
CA SER A 24 -2.69 3.50 10.93
C SER A 24 -2.72 3.85 12.41
N GLY A 25 -3.57 3.19 13.18
CA GLY A 25 -3.60 3.35 14.63
C GLY A 25 -4.43 2.29 15.33
N ASP A 26 -4.16 2.09 16.62
CA ASP A 26 -4.77 1.06 17.48
C ASP A 26 -6.19 1.43 17.95
N ARG A 27 -7.01 1.98 17.05
CA ARG A 27 -8.40 2.34 17.33
C ARG A 27 -9.24 2.34 16.07
N ASP A 28 -10.53 2.08 16.22
CA ASP A 28 -11.50 2.27 15.14
C ASP A 28 -11.49 3.70 14.60
N LEU A 29 -11.75 3.80 13.29
CA LEU A 29 -11.93 5.07 12.60
C LEU A 29 -13.37 5.55 12.79
N PHE A 30 -13.56 6.56 13.64
CA PHE A 30 -14.86 7.20 13.79
C PHE A 30 -15.07 8.24 12.69
N SER A 31 -16.30 8.35 12.16
CA SER A 31 -16.65 9.32 11.10
C SER A 31 -16.29 10.76 11.47
N ASN A 32 -16.45 11.12 12.75
CA ASN A 32 -16.10 12.44 13.29
C ASN A 32 -14.60 12.77 13.22
N ASP A 33 -13.72 11.75 13.17
CA ASP A 33 -12.28 11.96 13.07
C ASP A 33 -11.79 12.12 11.63
N ILE A 34 -12.59 11.69 10.64
CA ILE A 34 -12.23 11.70 9.22
C ILE A 34 -11.83 13.11 8.74
N PRO A 35 -12.58 14.20 9.03
CA PRO A 35 -12.20 15.54 8.59
C PRO A 35 -10.83 15.98 9.15
N ALA A 36 -10.58 15.70 10.43
CA ALA A 36 -9.32 16.07 11.08
C ALA A 36 -8.13 15.26 10.54
N LEU A 37 -8.30 13.96 10.32
CA LEU A 37 -7.27 13.09 9.76
C LEU A 37 -6.95 13.46 8.31
N LYS A 38 -7.98 13.75 7.50
CA LYS A 38 -7.81 14.24 6.12
C LYS A 38 -7.11 15.59 6.09
N ALA A 39 -7.51 16.54 6.92
CA ALA A 39 -6.91 17.87 6.97
C ALA A 39 -5.45 17.84 7.45
N ARG A 40 -5.15 16.99 8.45
CA ARG A 40 -3.84 16.94 9.09
C ARG A 40 -2.81 16.12 8.30
N TYR A 41 -3.24 15.04 7.66
CA TYR A 41 -2.32 14.06 7.04
C TYR A 41 -2.57 13.85 5.53
N GLY A 42 -3.67 14.34 4.97
CA GLY A 42 -4.02 14.06 3.57
C GLY A 42 -4.35 12.59 3.30
N ALA A 43 -4.66 11.83 4.36
CA ALA A 43 -4.92 10.39 4.26
C ALA A 43 -6.24 10.10 3.54
N ILE A 44 -6.24 9.07 2.69
CA ILE A 44 -7.45 8.61 1.97
C ILE A 44 -8.03 7.32 2.53
N ALA A 45 -7.31 6.67 3.44
CA ALA A 45 -7.65 5.39 4.05
C ALA A 45 -7.00 5.29 5.43
N GLY A 46 -7.67 4.57 6.32
CA GLY A 46 -7.20 4.25 7.67
C GLY A 46 -7.33 2.77 7.97
N ASP A 47 -6.37 2.20 8.69
CA ASP A 47 -6.38 0.81 9.15
C ASP A 47 -5.65 0.67 10.50
N TRP A 48 -5.43 -0.57 10.96
CA TRP A 48 -4.71 -0.81 12.21
C TRP A 48 -3.26 -1.24 11.97
N GLU A 49 -2.96 -1.96 10.88
CA GLU A 49 -1.69 -2.68 10.74
C GLU A 49 -0.64 -2.02 9.84
N SER A 50 -1.03 -1.28 8.80
CA SER A 50 -0.10 -0.91 7.71
C SER A 50 1.12 -0.13 8.19
N GLY A 51 0.91 0.84 9.09
CA GLY A 51 1.98 1.67 9.63
C GLY A 51 2.96 0.89 10.49
N ALA A 52 2.49 -0.09 11.26
CA ALA A 52 3.34 -0.95 12.08
C ALA A 52 4.18 -1.89 11.20
N ILE A 53 3.57 -2.50 10.19
CA ILE A 53 4.27 -3.35 9.20
C ILE A 53 5.34 -2.54 8.47
N ALA A 54 4.99 -1.35 7.96
CA ALA A 54 5.90 -0.44 7.30
C ALA A 54 7.10 -0.10 8.18
N TRP A 55 6.85 0.26 9.45
CA TRP A 55 7.91 0.56 10.41
C TRP A 55 8.88 -0.61 10.51
N VAL A 56 8.38 -1.83 10.77
CA VAL A 56 9.21 -3.01 11.00
C VAL A 56 10.02 -3.34 9.76
N ALA A 57 9.42 -3.29 8.57
CA ALA A 57 10.12 -3.52 7.33
C ALA A 57 11.25 -2.51 7.10
N THR A 58 10.99 -1.21 7.27
CA THR A 58 12.02 -0.16 7.15
C THR A 58 13.18 -0.41 8.10
N LYS A 59 12.90 -0.80 9.35
CA LYS A 59 13.95 -1.01 10.35
C LYS A 59 14.79 -2.26 10.12
N ASN A 60 14.25 -3.22 9.37
CA ASN A 60 14.95 -4.42 8.94
C ASN A 60 15.45 -4.32 7.49
N ASN A 61 15.49 -3.11 6.89
CA ASN A 61 15.89 -2.88 5.50
C ASN A 61 15.19 -3.79 4.48
N THR A 62 13.93 -4.13 4.75
CA THR A 62 13.11 -5.00 3.91
C THR A 62 12.23 -4.14 3.01
N GLN A 63 12.32 -4.33 1.70
CA GLN A 63 11.40 -3.66 0.75
C GLN A 63 9.97 -4.08 1.06
N CYS A 64 9.07 -3.10 1.15
CA CYS A 64 7.68 -3.30 1.55
C CYS A 64 6.77 -2.67 0.50
N LEU A 65 5.70 -3.39 0.14
CA LEU A 65 4.59 -2.87 -0.64
C LEU A 65 3.31 -3.20 0.11
N ILE A 66 2.54 -2.17 0.45
CA ILE A 66 1.24 -2.32 1.10
C ILE A 66 0.17 -2.04 0.05
N LEU A 67 -0.62 -3.06 -0.27
CA LEU A 67 -1.78 -2.97 -1.16
C LEU A 67 -3.04 -3.14 -0.32
N ARG A 68 -3.92 -2.14 -0.34
CA ARG A 68 -5.23 -2.17 0.31
C ARG A 68 -6.31 -2.05 -0.76
N GLY A 69 -7.28 -2.96 -0.74
CA GLY A 69 -8.53 -2.77 -1.48
C GLY A 69 -9.58 -2.13 -0.58
N VAL A 70 -10.40 -1.26 -1.16
CA VAL A 70 -11.45 -0.54 -0.44
C VAL A 70 -12.77 -1.29 -0.60
N THR A 71 -13.23 -1.95 0.46
CA THR A 71 -14.46 -2.77 0.49
C THR A 71 -15.73 -1.95 0.71
N ASP A 72 -15.59 -0.78 1.31
CA ASP A 72 -16.67 0.11 1.71
C ASP A 72 -16.17 1.55 1.80
N LEU A 73 -17.07 2.50 1.53
CA LEU A 73 -16.81 3.93 1.69
C LEU A 73 -17.49 4.41 2.96
N VAL A 74 -16.71 4.94 3.91
CA VAL A 74 -17.23 5.62 5.10
C VAL A 74 -17.31 7.11 4.82
N GLY A 75 -18.53 7.62 4.71
CA GLY A 75 -18.82 9.05 4.61
C GLY A 75 -19.06 9.70 5.98
N ALA A 76 -19.26 11.02 5.98
CA ALA A 76 -19.60 11.78 7.21
C ALA A 76 -20.89 11.26 7.88
N ASP A 77 -21.81 10.71 7.07
CA ASP A 77 -23.12 10.21 7.51
C ASP A 77 -23.12 8.68 7.78
N GLY A 78 -21.94 8.04 7.79
CA GLY A 78 -21.78 6.59 7.94
C GLY A 78 -21.32 5.90 6.64
N GLY A 79 -21.11 4.59 6.69
CA GLY A 79 -20.80 3.75 5.53
C GLY A 79 -21.94 2.76 5.25
N GLU A 80 -22.12 2.35 4.00
CA GLU A 80 -23.18 1.40 3.60
C GLU A 80 -23.12 0.07 4.37
N ALA A 81 -21.92 -0.35 4.78
CA ALA A 81 -21.69 -1.55 5.59
C ALA A 81 -22.06 -1.35 7.08
N TYR A 82 -21.95 -0.12 7.62
CA TYR A 82 -22.22 0.17 9.03
C TYR A 82 -23.71 0.15 9.37
N ASN A 83 -24.59 0.35 8.38
CA ASN A 83 -26.05 0.26 8.56
C ASN A 83 -26.60 -1.18 8.48
N GLY A 84 -25.74 -2.19 8.68
CA GLY A 84 -26.16 -3.59 8.86
C GLY A 84 -26.08 -4.48 7.61
N ASN A 85 -25.46 -4.02 6.51
CA ASN A 85 -25.28 -4.84 5.32
C ASN A 85 -23.92 -5.56 5.31
N VAL A 86 -23.74 -6.46 6.27
CA VAL A 86 -22.55 -7.31 6.37
C VAL A 86 -22.34 -8.18 5.13
N TYR A 87 -23.41 -8.50 4.40
CA TYR A 87 -23.35 -9.27 3.16
C TYR A 87 -22.60 -8.53 2.05
N LEU A 88 -22.84 -7.22 1.89
CA LEU A 88 -22.10 -6.39 0.94
C LEU A 88 -20.59 -6.36 1.25
N TYR A 89 -20.24 -6.28 2.54
CA TYR A 89 -18.84 -6.38 2.97
C TYR A 89 -18.23 -7.74 2.57
N HIS A 90 -18.94 -8.85 2.78
CA HIS A 90 -18.46 -10.18 2.39
C HIS A 90 -18.26 -10.31 0.87
N GLU A 91 -19.24 -9.88 0.08
CA GLU A 91 -19.17 -9.92 -1.39
C GLU A 91 -18.01 -9.07 -1.94
N ASN A 92 -17.87 -7.84 -1.46
CA ASN A 92 -16.79 -6.96 -1.89
C ASN A 92 -15.42 -7.48 -1.43
N THR A 93 -15.33 -8.02 -0.22
CA THR A 93 -14.10 -8.62 0.30
C THR A 93 -13.67 -9.79 -0.57
N GLU A 94 -14.58 -10.69 -0.95
CA GLU A 94 -14.25 -11.82 -1.81
C GLU A 94 -13.69 -11.35 -3.17
N GLN A 95 -14.35 -10.39 -3.82
CA GLN A 95 -13.91 -9.85 -5.11
C GLN A 95 -12.54 -9.18 -5.02
N ILE A 96 -12.33 -8.36 -3.99
CA ILE A 96 -11.08 -7.63 -3.78
C ILE A 96 -9.94 -8.58 -3.46
N MET A 97 -10.16 -9.53 -2.54
CA MET A 97 -9.14 -10.50 -2.16
C MET A 97 -8.75 -11.38 -3.34
N LYS A 98 -9.72 -11.80 -4.16
CA LYS A 98 -9.45 -12.51 -5.41
C LYS A 98 -8.56 -11.69 -6.34
N MET A 99 -8.89 -10.43 -6.60
CA MET A 99 -8.09 -9.53 -7.44
C MET A 99 -6.66 -9.34 -6.89
N LEU A 100 -6.52 -9.14 -5.58
CA LEU A 100 -5.21 -8.96 -4.94
C LEU A 100 -4.34 -10.21 -5.10
N LEU A 101 -4.91 -11.39 -4.84
CA LEU A 101 -4.21 -12.67 -4.96
C LEU A 101 -3.87 -12.99 -6.42
N ASP A 102 -4.80 -12.78 -7.36
CA ASP A 102 -4.57 -13.03 -8.79
C ASP A 102 -3.46 -12.09 -9.34
N SER A 103 -3.35 -10.87 -8.81
CA SER A 103 -2.31 -9.91 -9.22
C SER A 103 -0.96 -10.10 -8.51
N LEU A 104 -0.91 -10.84 -7.39
CA LEU A 104 0.28 -10.98 -6.53
C LEU A 104 1.54 -11.45 -7.29
N PRO A 105 1.48 -12.48 -8.17
CA PRO A 105 2.66 -12.93 -8.90
C PRO A 105 3.29 -11.81 -9.76
N LEU A 106 2.47 -10.95 -10.35
CA LEU A 106 2.93 -9.86 -11.21
C LEU A 106 3.62 -8.75 -10.41
N TRP A 107 3.18 -8.49 -9.17
CA TRP A 107 3.87 -7.56 -8.27
C TRP A 107 5.23 -8.11 -7.82
N LEU A 108 5.32 -9.41 -7.55
CA LEU A 108 6.58 -10.07 -7.19
C LEU A 108 7.58 -10.07 -8.36
N LEU A 109 7.11 -10.33 -9.58
CA LEU A 109 7.95 -10.25 -10.78
C LEU A 109 8.56 -8.85 -10.95
N LYS A 110 7.76 -7.79 -10.77
CA LYS A 110 8.26 -6.41 -10.81
C LYS A 110 9.34 -6.14 -9.77
N HIS A 111 9.20 -6.67 -8.57
CA HIS A 111 10.21 -6.55 -7.53
C HIS A 111 11.53 -7.21 -7.96
N VAL A 112 11.47 -8.44 -8.48
CA VAL A 112 12.65 -9.19 -8.94
C VAL A 112 13.34 -8.51 -10.12
N GLU A 113 12.57 -8.08 -11.12
CA GLU A 113 13.10 -7.40 -12.31
C GLU A 113 13.82 -6.11 -11.93
N ASN A 114 13.19 -5.24 -11.15
CA ASN A 114 13.78 -3.95 -10.82
C ASN A 114 15.01 -4.09 -9.92
N ASN A 115 15.02 -5.02 -8.97
CA ASN A 115 16.22 -5.27 -8.17
C ASN A 115 17.38 -5.83 -9.01
N SER A 116 17.09 -6.74 -9.94
CA SER A 116 18.11 -7.29 -10.85
C SER A 116 18.75 -6.19 -11.71
N TRP A 117 17.96 -5.23 -12.19
CA TRP A 117 18.49 -4.09 -12.96
C TRP A 117 19.30 -3.10 -12.12
N GLN A 118 18.91 -2.85 -10.86
CA GLN A 118 19.69 -2.01 -9.96
C GLN A 118 21.07 -2.62 -9.67
N ASP A 119 21.13 -3.94 -9.45
CA ASP A 119 22.38 -4.67 -9.24
C ASP A 119 23.31 -4.59 -10.46
N ILE A 120 22.77 -4.67 -11.68
CA ILE A 120 23.55 -4.52 -12.92
C ILE A 120 24.14 -3.10 -13.02
N LYS A 121 23.33 -2.05 -12.77
CA LYS A 121 23.79 -0.66 -12.82
C LYS A 121 24.89 -0.37 -11.80
N LEU A 122 24.72 -0.86 -10.57
CA LEU A 122 25.73 -0.71 -9.51
C LEU A 122 27.05 -1.40 -9.86
N LYS A 123 27.01 -2.54 -10.56
CA LYS A 123 28.21 -3.24 -11.04
C LYS A 123 28.92 -2.48 -12.15
N GLN A 124 28.19 -1.90 -13.10
CA GLN A 124 28.75 -1.09 -14.19
C GLN A 124 29.39 0.21 -13.66
N GLN A 125 28.74 0.90 -12.73
CA GLN A 125 29.30 2.12 -12.14
C GLN A 125 30.61 1.87 -11.38
N LYS A 126 30.71 0.73 -10.65
CA LYS A 126 31.94 0.32 -9.97
C LYS A 126 33.06 -0.12 -10.91
N SER A 127 32.76 -0.63 -12.11
CA SER A 127 33.80 -0.92 -13.10
C SER A 127 34.37 0.37 -13.69
N ASP A 128 33.51 1.36 -13.93
CA ASP A 128 33.92 2.63 -14.53
C ASP A 128 34.72 3.49 -13.53
N ASP A 129 34.37 3.48 -12.24
CA ASP A 129 35.10 4.17 -11.17
C ASP A 129 36.48 3.55 -10.86
N ASN A 130 36.70 2.26 -11.17
CA ASN A 130 37.98 1.56 -10.97
C ASN A 130 38.93 1.64 -12.18
N CYS A 131 38.50 2.28 -13.27
CA CYS A 131 39.30 2.49 -14.47
C CYS A 131 39.80 3.95 -14.63
N GLY A 132 39.61 4.81 -13.61
CA GLY A 132 40.16 6.16 -13.52
C GLY A 132 41.21 6.27 -12.41
#